data_AF-A0A951DJY6-F1
#
_entry.id   AF-A0A951DJY6-F1
#
_cell.length_a   1.000
_cell.length_b   1.000
_cell.length_c   1.000
_cell.angle_alpha   90.00
_cell.angle_beta   90.00
_cell.angle_gamma   90.00
#
_symmetry.space_group_name_H-M   'P 1'
#
loop_
_entity.id
_entity.type
_entity.pdbx_description
1 polymer ?
#
loop_
_entity_poly.entity_id
_entity_poly.type
_entity_poly.pdbx_seq_one_letter_code
_entity_poly.pdbx_strand_id
1 'polypeptide(L)' 'LRLILHGRRVCQARQPRCGACVLADICPSAYLGDGAKPARRTAKTRRR' A
#
# COMPACT_ATOMS: atom_id res chain seq x y z
N LEU A 1 19.46 -1.14 2.92
CA LEU A 1 18.51 -0.41 2.02
C LEU A 1 17.21 -1.16 1.65
N ARG A 2 17.09 -2.49 1.80
CA ARG A 2 15.90 -3.26 1.35
C ARG A 2 14.56 -2.78 1.94
N LEU A 3 14.54 -2.42 3.24
CA LEU A 3 13.32 -1.96 3.92
C LEU A 3 12.81 -0.59 3.44
N ILE A 4 13.71 0.35 3.11
CA ILE A 4 13.32 1.69 2.63
C ILE A 4 12.62 1.60 1.27
N LEU A 5 13.16 0.78 0.37
CA LEU A 5 12.56 0.52 -0.94
C LEU A 5 11.23 -0.21 -0.82
N HIS A 6 11.15 -1.19 0.09
CA HIS A 6 9.92 -1.90 0.41
C HIS A 6 8.83 -0.96 0.94
N GLY A 7 9.16 -0.08 1.89
CA GLY A 7 8.22 0.90 2.44
C GLY A 7 7.64 1.84 1.37
N ARG A 8 8.49 2.32 0.44
CA ARG A 8 8.04 3.22 -0.64
C ARG A 8 7.17 2.53 -1.70
N ARG A 9 7.41 1.25 -1.99
CA ARG A 9 6.73 0.51 -3.05
C ARG A 9 5.53 -0.31 -2.58
N VAL A 10 5.57 -0.82 -1.35
CA VAL A 10 4.62 -1.80 -0.81
C VAL A 10 3.89 -1.24 0.41
N CYS A 11 4.61 -0.87 1.47
CA CYS A 11 4.00 -0.35 2.71
C CYS A 11 3.77 1.16 2.69
N GLN A 12 3.10 1.68 1.65
CA GLN A 12 2.75 3.09 1.58
C GLN A 12 1.79 3.50 2.71
N ALA A 13 2.12 4.58 3.43
CA ALA A 13 1.39 5.00 4.62
C ALA A 13 -0.13 5.24 4.43
N ARG A 14 -0.56 5.64 3.23
CA ARG A 14 -1.99 5.93 2.93
C ARG A 14 -2.75 4.74 2.34
N GLN A 15 -2.05 3.83 1.66
CA GLN A 15 -2.66 2.69 0.98
C GLN A 15 -1.61 1.58 0.78
N PRO A 16 -1.30 0.80 1.83
CA PRO A 16 -0.31 -0.26 1.74
C PRO A 16 -0.85 -1.42 0.89
N ARG A 17 0.03 -2.02 0.08
CA ARG A 17 -0.28 -3.19 -0.74
C ARG A 17 -0.08 -4.48 0.05
N CYS A 18 -0.83 -4.65 1.14
CA CYS A 18 -0.68 -5.79 2.05
C CYS A 18 -0.81 -7.14 1.33
N GLY A 19 -1.71 -7.28 0.35
CA GLY A 19 -1.87 -8.52 -0.44
C GLY A 19 -0.67 -8.91 -1.32
N ALA A 20 0.30 -8.01 -1.51
CA ALA A 20 1.56 -8.28 -2.21
C ALA A 20 2.79 -8.12 -1.29
N CYS A 21 2.56 -7.99 0.02
CA CYS A 21 3.62 -7.78 1.02
C CYS A 21 4.06 -9.12 1.61
N VAL A 22 5.34 -9.46 1.45
CA VAL A 22 5.93 -10.67 2.04
C VAL A 22 5.97 -10.67 3.57
N LEU A 23 5.74 -9.51 4.20
CA LEU A 23 5.69 -9.37 5.66
C LEU A 23 4.25 -9.45 6.19
N ALA A 24 3.24 -9.60 5.33
CA ALA A 24 1.84 -9.57 5.72
C ALA A 24 1.49 -10.63 6.78
N ASP A 25 2.09 -11.81 6.69
CA ASP A 25 1.82 -12.92 7.63
C ASP A 25 2.28 -12.64 9.06
N ILE A 26 3.31 -11.79 9.22
CA ILE A 26 3.87 -11.44 10.53
C ILE A 26 3.59 -9.99 10.93
N CYS A 27 2.98 -9.19 10.05
CA CYS A 27 2.77 -7.77 10.29
C CYS A 27 1.44 -7.58 11.05
N PRO A 28 1.46 -7.10 12.30
CA PRO A 28 0.23 -6.86 13.03
C PRO A 28 -0.63 -5.80 12.33
N SER A 29 -0.01 -4.80 11.69
CA SER A 29 -0.69 -3.75 10.95
C SER A 29 -1.36 -4.20 9.65
N ALA A 30 -1.06 -5.42 9.15
CA ALA A 30 -1.73 -5.96 7.96
C ALA A 30 -3.22 -6.23 8.22
N TYR A 31 -3.60 -6.47 9.47
CA TYR A 31 -4.96 -6.84 9.89
C TYR A 31 -5.62 -5.84 10.86
N LEU A 32 -4.85 -4.91 11.44
CA LEU A 32 -5.34 -3.94 12.43
C LEU A 32 -6.19 -2.80 11.85
N GLY A 33 -6.25 -2.64 10.54
CA GLY A 33 -7.07 -1.62 9.92
C GLY A 33 -7.31 -1.95 8.46
N ASP A 34 -8.57 -1.86 8.05
CA ASP A 34 -9.04 -1.97 6.68
C ASP A 34 -8.20 -1.12 5.69
N GLY A 35 -7.15 -1.73 5.16
CA GLY A 35 -6.33 -1.21 4.06
C GLY A 35 -6.86 -1.62 2.69
N ALA A 36 -7.92 -2.42 2.63
CA ALA A 36 -8.76 -2.59 1.44
C ALA A 36 -9.56 -1.31 1.18
N LYS A 37 -8.93 -0.12 1.24
CA LYS A 37 -9.50 1.06 0.59
C LYS A 37 -9.47 0.74 -0.90
N PRO A 38 -10.62 0.53 -1.56
CA PRO A 38 -10.63 0.22 -2.98
C PRO A 38 -9.87 1.34 -3.69
N ALA A 39 -9.08 0.98 -4.69
CA ALA A 39 -8.41 1.91 -5.58
C ALA A 39 -9.44 2.71 -6.39
N ARG A 40 -10.17 3.61 -5.74
CA ARG A 40 -11.07 4.55 -6.39
C ARG A 40 -10.54 5.94 -6.17
N ARG A 41 -9.73 6.35 -7.14
CA ARG A 41 -9.92 7.61 -7.88
C ARG A 41 -9.18 7.51 -9.21
N THR A 42 -9.89 6.94 -10.17
CA THR A 42 -9.66 7.13 -11.60
C THR A 42 -9.77 8.62 -11.96
N ALA A 43 -8.83 9.05 -12.80
CA ALA A 43 -8.87 10.19 -13.73
C ALA A 43 -9.10 11.62 -13.18
N LYS A 44 -8.05 12.45 -13.26
CA LYS A 44 -8.20 13.78 -13.86
C LYS A 44 -7.20 13.94 -15.01
N THR A 45 -7.72 13.74 -16.21
CA THR A 45 -7.30 14.28 -17.50
C THR A 45 -6.07 15.18 -17.48
N ARG A 46 -5.02 14.74 -18.17
CA ARG A 46 -4.09 15.63 -18.86
C ARG A 46 -4.91 16.51 -19.82
N ARG A 47 -4.99 17.80 -19.58
CA ARG A 47 -5.02 18.80 -20.65
C ARG A 47 -4.03 19.90 -20.28
N ARG A 48 -3.30 20.31 -21.32
CA ARG A 48 -2.19 21.27 -21.38
C ARG A 48 -2.39 22.49 -20.49
#